data_AF-A0A2H9QAC1-F1
#
_entry.id   AF-A0A2H9QAC1-F1
#
_cell.length_a   1.000
_cell.length_b   1.000
_cell.length_c   1.000
_cell.angle_alpha   90.00
_cell.angle_beta   90.00
_cell.angle_gamma   90.00
#
_symmetry.space_group_name_H-M   'P 1'
#
loop_
_entity.id
_entity.type
_entity.pdbx_description
1 polymer ?
#
loop_
_entity_poly.entity_id
_entity_poly.type
_entity_poly.pdbx_seq_one_letter_code
_entity_poly.pdbx_strand_id
1 'polypeptide(L)'
;MKIRVFKRGGKVYMELPEDLPLGEELLKKGSIVIKPVMPGMYVLLEKEELREHLTLEKANNNKPLPQPPLAQQPKPIQSPPLNPKLETQNPKPETPKYPLGPAYWEVRKKGYAILQNQDDAFRASKDASEDIKSGRILGTRAFDGKYYICTRYFYKVNSVQVKQFFKDGALSVEKLCQLAKLDENAMCVLLNIMLAEGELIETKKGVYSLS
;
A
#
# COMPACT_ATOMS: atom_id res chain seq x y z
N MET A 1 -21.22 0.32 -12.27
CA MET A 1 -20.51 -0.10 -11.05
C MET A 1 -21.27 -1.29 -10.46
N LYS A 2 -20.64 -2.47 -10.31
CA LYS A 2 -21.33 -3.70 -9.88
C LYS A 2 -20.97 -4.02 -8.44
N ILE A 3 -21.88 -3.74 -7.51
CA ILE A 3 -21.75 -4.15 -6.10
C ILE A 3 -22.26 -5.60 -6.01
N ARG A 4 -21.49 -6.48 -5.38
CA ARG A 4 -21.96 -7.84 -5.11
C ARG A 4 -22.28 -7.96 -3.63
N VAL A 5 -23.47 -8.47 -3.34
CA VAL A 5 -23.93 -8.72 -1.97
C VAL A 5 -24.17 -10.22 -1.83
N PHE A 6 -23.63 -10.83 -0.78
CA PHE A 6 -23.82 -12.24 -0.51
C PHE A 6 -23.95 -12.51 0.99
N LYS A 7 -24.68 -13.57 1.34
CA LYS A 7 -24.92 -13.97 2.74
C LYS A 7 -24.09 -15.21 3.07
N ARG A 8 -23.32 -15.17 4.16
CA ARG A 8 -22.53 -16.33 4.63
C ARG A 8 -22.58 -16.38 6.16
N GLY A 9 -23.01 -17.52 6.71
CA GLY A 9 -23.09 -17.71 8.16
C GLY A 9 -23.98 -16.68 8.87
N GLY A 10 -25.14 -16.34 8.28
CA GLY A 10 -26.07 -15.34 8.84
C GLY A 10 -25.72 -13.88 8.53
N LYS A 11 -24.45 -13.58 8.22
CA LYS A 11 -23.97 -12.20 7.97
C LYS A 11 -24.07 -11.82 6.50
N VAL A 12 -24.25 -10.53 6.24
CA VAL A 12 -24.29 -9.95 4.89
C VAL A 12 -22.94 -9.32 4.58
N TYR A 13 -22.35 -9.75 3.46
CA TYR A 13 -21.09 -9.25 2.95
C TYR A 13 -21.34 -8.45 1.67
N MET A 14 -20.55 -7.40 1.51
CA MET A 14 -20.56 -6.53 0.35
C MET A 14 -19.16 -6.49 -0.25
N GLU A 15 -19.04 -6.89 -1.51
CA GLU A 15 -17.85 -6.68 -2.32
C GLU A 15 -18.03 -5.36 -3.06
N LEU A 16 -17.19 -4.41 -2.70
CA LEU A 16 -17.14 -3.09 -3.29
C LEU A 16 -15.93 -3.02 -4.23
N PRO A 17 -16.06 -2.32 -5.37
CA PRO A 17 -14.89 -1.98 -6.18
C PRO A 17 -13.85 -1.28 -5.31
N GLU A 18 -12.57 -1.62 -5.48
CA GLU A 18 -11.45 -1.06 -4.69
C GLU A 18 -11.44 0.48 -4.67
N ASP A 19 -12.04 1.09 -5.70
CA ASP A 19 -12.06 2.53 -5.97
C ASP A 19 -13.05 3.34 -5.11
N LEU A 20 -13.82 2.71 -4.21
CA LEU A 20 -14.82 3.45 -3.42
C LEU A 20 -14.24 3.90 -2.06
N PRO A 21 -13.91 5.19 -1.88
CA PRO A 21 -13.51 5.70 -0.57
C PRO A 21 -14.73 5.70 0.35
N LEU A 22 -14.89 4.65 1.16
CA LEU A 22 -15.78 4.70 2.31
C LEU A 22 -15.14 5.58 3.38
N GLY A 23 -15.49 6.86 3.37
CA GLY A 23 -15.23 7.74 4.49
C GLY A 23 -15.88 7.18 5.76
N GLU A 24 -15.23 7.33 6.91
CA GLU A 24 -15.75 6.88 8.21
C GLU A 24 -17.16 7.42 8.52
N GLU A 25 -17.58 8.51 7.88
CA GLU A 25 -18.90 9.13 8.03
C GLU A 25 -20.06 8.31 7.45
N LEU A 26 -19.85 7.55 6.37
CA LEU A 26 -20.90 6.68 5.82
C LEU A 26 -21.22 5.49 6.75
N LEU A 27 -20.34 5.21 7.72
CA LEU A 27 -20.40 4.06 8.62
C LEU A 27 -21.36 4.24 9.81
N LYS A 28 -21.97 5.41 10.00
CA LYS A 28 -22.73 5.73 11.23
C LYS A 28 -24.17 6.21 10.99
N LYS A 29 -24.66 6.25 9.76
CA LYS A 29 -26.08 6.59 9.50
C LYS A 29 -26.95 5.34 9.64
N GLY A 30 -27.57 5.17 10.80
CA GLY A 30 -28.56 4.13 11.09
C GLY A 30 -28.10 3.07 12.08
N SER A 31 -28.82 1.96 12.14
CA SER A 31 -28.52 0.79 12.99
C SER A 31 -27.47 -0.15 12.39
N ILE A 32 -27.01 0.10 11.17
CA ILE A 32 -26.08 -0.77 10.43
C ILE A 32 -24.70 -0.12 10.38
N VAL A 33 -23.68 -0.91 10.73
CA VAL A 33 -22.26 -0.54 10.68
C VAL A 33 -21.57 -1.40 9.64
N ILE A 34 -20.79 -0.76 8.76
CA ILE A 34 -20.02 -1.46 7.72
C ILE A 34 -18.57 -1.61 8.23
N LYS A 35 -18.08 -2.83 8.47
CA LYS A 35 -16.71 -3.08 8.92
C LYS A 35 -15.88 -3.67 7.77
N PRO A 36 -14.69 -3.14 7.45
CA PRO A 36 -13.81 -3.78 6.47
C PRO A 36 -13.31 -5.12 7.03
N VAL A 37 -13.38 -6.18 6.21
CA VAL A 37 -12.85 -7.52 6.55
C VAL A 37 -11.53 -7.76 5.83
N MET A 38 -11.45 -7.35 4.55
CA MET A 38 -10.24 -7.38 3.72
C MET A 38 -10.38 -6.33 2.59
N PRO A 39 -9.31 -6.00 1.84
CA PRO A 39 -9.40 -5.03 0.74
C PRO A 39 -10.54 -5.37 -0.23
N GLY A 40 -11.45 -4.42 -0.46
CA GLY A 40 -12.62 -4.59 -1.32
C GLY A 40 -13.81 -5.36 -0.73
N MET A 41 -13.70 -5.89 0.50
CA MET A 41 -14.79 -6.67 1.12
C MET A 41 -15.15 -6.16 2.51
N TYR A 42 -16.45 -5.94 2.70
CA TYR A 42 -17.02 -5.35 3.89
C TYR A 42 -18.13 -6.25 4.44
N VAL A 43 -18.28 -6.27 5.77
CA VAL A 43 -19.40 -6.93 6.44
C VAL A 43 -20.35 -5.87 6.99
N LEU A 44 -21.64 -6.07 6.77
CA LEU A 44 -22.70 -5.26 7.35
C LEU A 44 -23.08 -5.93 8.67
N LEU A 45 -22.95 -5.19 9.77
CA LEU A 45 -23.26 -5.64 11.11
C LEU A 45 -24.33 -4.71 11.70
N GLU A 46 -25.31 -5.27 12.39
CA GLU A 46 -26.16 -4.43 13.23
C GLU A 46 -25.38 -3.91 14.44
N LYS A 47 -25.79 -2.75 14.98
CA LYS A 47 -25.11 -2.09 16.09
C LYS A 47 -24.99 -2.98 17.33
N GLU A 48 -25.95 -3.90 17.52
CA GLU A 48 -25.97 -4.87 18.62
C GLU A 48 -24.92 -5.98 18.39
N GLU A 49 -24.90 -6.58 17.19
CA GLU A 49 -23.90 -7.58 16.80
C GLU A 49 -22.47 -7.03 16.86
N LEU A 50 -22.28 -5.75 16.54
CA LEU A 50 -20.97 -5.10 16.64
C LEU A 50 -20.48 -5.03 18.10
N ARG A 51 -21.37 -4.79 19.07
CA ARG A 51 -21.00 -4.76 20.50
C ARG A 51 -20.54 -6.13 20.98
N GLU A 52 -21.21 -7.20 20.55
CA GLU A 52 -20.79 -8.56 20.86
C GLU A 52 -19.43 -8.88 20.23
N HIS A 53 -19.24 -8.52 18.96
CA HIS A 53 -17.98 -8.75 18.25
C HIS A 53 -16.79 -8.01 18.89
N LEU A 54 -17.00 -6.78 19.34
CA LEU A 54 -15.98 -6.00 20.06
C LEU A 54 -15.66 -6.56 21.44
N THR A 55 -16.66 -7.12 22.12
CA THR A 55 -16.47 -7.80 23.42
C THR A 55 -15.64 -9.08 23.25
N LEU A 56 -15.91 -9.86 22.19
CA LEU A 56 -15.17 -11.07 21.87
C LEU A 56 -13.72 -10.78 21.42
N GLU A 57 -13.48 -9.76 20.60
CA GLU A 57 -12.12 -9.36 20.21
C GLU A 57 -11.28 -8.92 21.43
N LYS A 58 -11.88 -8.19 22.38
CA LYS A 58 -11.21 -7.81 23.64
C LYS A 58 -10.91 -9.02 24.53
N ALA A 59 -11.82 -10.00 24.59
CA ALA A 59 -11.60 -11.22 25.36
C ALA A 59 -10.49 -12.10 24.78
N ASN A 60 -10.39 -12.19 23.45
CA ASN A 60 -9.35 -13.00 22.79
C ASN A 60 -7.95 -12.35 22.85
N ASN A 61 -7.86 -11.02 22.83
CA ASN A 61 -6.57 -10.33 22.94
C ASN A 61 -5.91 -10.46 24.33
N ASN A 62 -6.65 -10.90 25.35
CA ASN A 62 -6.12 -11.19 26.69
C ASN A 62 -5.75 -12.66 26.90
N LYS A 63 -5.92 -13.53 25.91
CA LYS A 63 -5.51 -14.93 26.03
C LYS A 63 -4.00 -15.01 25.77
N PRO A 64 -3.15 -15.34 26.77
CA PRO A 64 -1.72 -15.48 26.53
C PRO A 64 -1.50 -16.52 25.44
N LEU A 65 -0.72 -16.14 24.42
CA LEU A 65 -0.37 -17.03 23.31
C LEU A 65 0.22 -18.32 23.90
N PRO A 66 -0.26 -19.50 23.47
CA PRO A 66 0.30 -20.77 23.92
C PRO A 66 1.80 -20.76 23.63
N GLN A 67 2.61 -20.92 24.67
CA GLN A 67 4.05 -21.02 24.50
C GLN A 67 4.33 -22.25 23.63
N PRO A 68 5.11 -22.12 22.56
CA PRO A 68 5.47 -23.27 21.75
C PRO A 68 6.16 -24.32 22.63
N PRO A 69 5.87 -25.61 22.45
CA PRO A 69 6.51 -26.66 23.23
C PRO A 69 8.02 -26.57 23.04
N LEU A 70 8.76 -26.60 24.16
CA LEU A 70 10.22 -26.66 24.18
C LEU A 70 10.66 -27.87 23.35
N ALA A 71 11.17 -27.60 22.15
CA ALA A 71 11.74 -28.61 21.29
C ALA A 71 12.95 -29.23 21.99
N GLN A 72 12.93 -30.56 22.16
CA GLN A 72 14.06 -31.32 22.65
C GLN A 72 15.24 -31.12 21.70
N GLN A 73 16.37 -30.67 22.25
CA GLN A 73 17.59 -30.46 21.48
C GLN A 73 18.06 -31.80 20.88
N PRO A 74 18.28 -31.90 19.56
CA PRO A 74 18.85 -33.10 18.97
C PRO A 74 20.32 -33.27 19.42
N LYS A 75 20.68 -34.52 19.73
CA LYS A 75 22.04 -34.93 20.11
C LYS A 75 23.06 -34.59 19.00
N PRO A 76 24.31 -34.26 19.35
CA PRO A 76 25.32 -33.84 18.39
C PRO A 76 25.76 -35.03 17.51
N ILE A 77 25.50 -34.92 16.21
CA ILE A 77 26.09 -35.78 15.18
C ILE A 77 27.36 -35.08 14.70
N GLN A 78 28.53 -35.65 15.03
CA GLN A 78 29.81 -35.17 14.55
C GLN A 78 29.88 -35.34 13.02
N SER A 79 30.06 -34.22 12.32
CA SER A 79 30.29 -34.16 10.89
C SER A 79 31.69 -33.56 10.63
N PRO A 80 32.41 -33.99 9.58
CA PRO A 80 33.70 -33.44 9.20
C PRO A 80 33.62 -31.96 8.76
N PRO A 81 34.73 -31.20 8.80
CA PRO A 81 34.72 -29.74 8.69
C PRO A 81 34.31 -29.27 7.29
N LEU A 82 33.08 -28.75 7.19
CA LEU A 82 32.57 -28.02 6.05
C LEU A 82 32.75 -26.51 6.30
N ASN A 83 33.21 -25.79 5.28
CA ASN A 83 33.40 -24.33 5.24
C ASN A 83 32.29 -23.55 5.97
N PRO A 84 32.62 -22.49 6.73
CA PRO A 84 31.64 -21.66 7.44
C PRO A 84 30.72 -20.96 6.44
N LYS A 85 29.57 -21.58 6.21
CA LYS A 85 28.42 -21.05 5.47
C LYS A 85 27.79 -19.99 6.37
N LEU A 86 27.76 -18.74 5.90
CA LEU A 86 27.04 -17.65 6.55
C LEU A 86 25.55 -18.02 6.66
N GLU A 87 25.15 -18.52 7.81
CA GLU A 87 23.75 -18.70 8.20
C GLU A 87 23.12 -17.31 8.34
N THR A 88 22.38 -16.91 7.31
CA THR A 88 21.56 -15.71 7.34
C THR A 88 20.35 -16.01 8.23
N GLN A 89 20.48 -15.76 9.53
CA GLN A 89 19.35 -15.78 10.45
C GLN A 89 18.31 -14.78 9.92
N ASN A 90 17.14 -15.27 9.53
CA ASN A 90 16.01 -14.41 9.17
C ASN A 90 15.59 -13.64 10.43
N PRO A 91 15.87 -12.33 10.54
CA PRO A 91 15.48 -11.58 11.72
C PRO A 91 13.95 -11.55 11.78
N LYS A 92 13.39 -11.91 12.93
CA LYS A 92 11.98 -11.75 13.25
C LYS A 92 11.60 -10.27 12.96
N PRO A 93 10.51 -9.99 12.22
CA PRO A 93 10.15 -8.62 11.86
C PRO A 93 9.93 -7.80 13.15
N GLU A 94 10.91 -6.95 13.47
CA GLU A 94 10.80 -6.02 14.58
C GLU A 94 9.81 -4.93 14.16
N THR A 95 8.72 -4.80 14.93
CA THR A 95 7.83 -3.65 14.78
C THR A 95 8.64 -2.36 14.87
N PRO A 96 8.46 -1.40 13.96
CA PRO A 96 9.30 -0.20 13.88
C PRO A 96 9.27 0.57 15.21
N LYS A 97 10.42 0.66 15.88
CA LYS A 97 10.60 1.34 17.18
C LYS A 97 10.52 2.87 17.08
N TYR A 98 10.36 3.43 15.89
CA TYR A 98 10.36 4.87 15.64
C TYR A 98 9.03 5.33 15.05
N PRO A 99 8.55 6.53 15.42
CA PRO A 99 7.40 7.14 14.76
C PRO A 99 7.74 7.30 13.27
N LEU A 100 6.79 6.89 12.42
CA LEU A 100 6.92 7.01 10.97
C LEU A 100 7.24 8.45 10.58
N GLY A 101 8.22 8.64 9.71
CA GLY A 101 8.57 9.96 9.19
C GLY A 101 7.38 10.62 8.48
N PRO A 102 7.30 11.97 8.51
CA PRO A 102 6.18 12.72 7.93
C PRO A 102 5.96 12.40 6.43
N ALA A 103 7.05 12.18 5.69
CA ALA A 103 7.04 11.77 4.30
C ALA A 103 6.26 10.47 4.05
N TYR A 104 6.52 9.44 4.85
CA TYR A 104 5.87 8.13 4.67
C TYR A 104 4.39 8.18 5.10
N TRP A 105 4.07 9.03 6.08
CA TRP A 105 2.68 9.30 6.45
C TRP A 105 1.87 9.90 5.28
N GLU A 106 2.47 10.83 4.52
CA GLU A 106 1.82 11.39 3.33
C GLU A 106 1.51 10.33 2.27
N VAL A 107 2.43 9.39 2.02
CA VAL A 107 2.20 8.28 1.10
C VAL A 107 1.01 7.44 1.53
N ARG A 108 0.88 7.13 2.83
CA ARG A 108 -0.27 6.37 3.33
C ARG A 108 -1.59 7.12 3.22
N LYS A 109 -1.58 8.45 3.39
CA LYS A 109 -2.78 9.28 3.37
C LYS A 109 -3.24 9.62 1.94
N LYS A 110 -2.33 10.05 1.08
CA LYS A 110 -2.61 10.55 -0.28
C LYS A 110 -2.37 9.49 -1.36
N GLY A 111 -1.58 8.47 -1.05
CA GLY A 111 -1.12 7.47 -2.03
C GLY A 111 0.20 7.82 -2.71
N TYR A 112 0.75 9.02 -2.49
CA TYR A 112 2.00 9.50 -3.09
C TYR A 112 2.71 10.55 -2.22
N ALA A 113 4.00 10.79 -2.47
CA ALA A 113 4.77 11.91 -1.94
C ALA A 113 5.98 12.25 -2.84
N ILE A 114 6.48 13.49 -2.72
CA ILE A 114 7.70 13.97 -3.36
C ILE A 114 8.68 14.38 -2.28
N LEU A 115 9.89 13.82 -2.29
CA LEU A 115 10.94 14.13 -1.33
C LEU A 115 12.04 14.92 -2.02
N GLN A 116 12.37 16.08 -1.47
CA GLN A 116 13.34 16.99 -2.08
C GLN A 116 14.78 16.59 -1.77
N ASN A 117 15.01 15.95 -0.62
CA ASN A 117 16.35 15.67 -0.10
C ASN A 117 16.60 14.17 0.01
N GLN A 118 17.87 13.79 -0.13
CA GLN A 118 18.31 12.41 0.02
C GLN A 118 18.09 11.86 1.44
N ASP A 119 18.27 12.68 2.47
CA ASP A 119 18.09 12.25 3.86
C ASP A 119 16.64 11.86 4.15
N ASP A 120 15.68 12.63 3.66
CA ASP A 120 14.25 12.34 3.80
C ASP A 120 13.89 11.06 3.03
N ALA A 121 14.43 10.88 1.83
CA ALA A 121 14.25 9.67 1.04
C ALA A 121 14.86 8.43 1.71
N PHE A 122 16.03 8.57 2.34
CA PHE A 122 16.65 7.48 3.09
C PHE A 122 15.80 7.07 4.30
N ARG A 123 15.29 8.05 5.06
CA ARG A 123 14.38 7.79 6.20
C ARG A 123 13.07 7.14 5.74
N ALA A 124 12.44 7.69 4.71
CA ALA A 124 11.20 7.13 4.15
C ALA A 124 11.41 5.70 3.63
N SER A 125 12.56 5.41 2.99
CA SER A 125 12.91 4.07 2.52
C SER A 125 13.11 3.08 3.67
N LYS A 126 13.74 3.52 4.77
CA LYS A 126 13.89 2.72 5.99
C LYS A 126 12.53 2.39 6.61
N ASP A 127 11.66 3.39 6.74
CA ASP A 127 10.31 3.23 7.29
C ASP A 127 9.40 2.37 6.39
N ALA A 128 9.57 2.48 5.07
CA ALA A 128 8.82 1.75 4.06
C ALA A 128 9.47 0.42 3.65
N SER A 129 10.52 -0.04 4.33
CA SER A 129 11.38 -1.14 3.81
C SER A 129 10.60 -2.41 3.49
N GLU A 130 9.66 -2.82 4.36
CA GLU A 130 8.80 -3.98 4.12
C GLU A 130 7.84 -3.77 2.94
N ASP A 131 7.30 -2.56 2.79
CA ASP A 131 6.40 -2.21 1.70
C ASP A 131 7.10 -2.13 0.36
N ILE A 132 8.34 -1.62 0.33
CA ILE A 132 9.17 -1.60 -0.87
C ILE A 132 9.55 -3.02 -1.27
N LYS A 133 10.01 -3.85 -0.32
CA LYS A 133 10.36 -5.25 -0.58
C LYS A 133 9.18 -6.09 -1.06
N SER A 134 7.98 -5.83 -0.54
CA SER A 134 6.75 -6.50 -1.00
C SER A 134 6.16 -5.89 -2.27
N GLY A 135 6.74 -4.81 -2.78
CA GLY A 135 6.23 -4.09 -3.96
C GLY A 135 4.91 -3.35 -3.71
N ARG A 136 4.54 -3.09 -2.45
CA ARG A 136 3.38 -2.25 -2.10
C ARG A 136 3.65 -0.76 -2.35
N ILE A 137 4.92 -0.35 -2.30
CA ILE A 137 5.37 1.00 -2.61
C ILE A 137 6.37 0.95 -3.75
N LEU A 138 6.20 1.88 -4.69
CA LEU A 138 7.10 2.15 -5.80
C LEU A 138 7.83 3.46 -5.51
N GLY A 139 9.09 3.54 -5.91
CA GLY A 139 9.90 4.73 -5.72
C GLY A 139 10.96 4.86 -6.79
N THR A 140 11.19 6.09 -7.25
CA THR A 140 12.26 6.40 -8.22
C THR A 140 12.94 7.72 -7.87
N ARG A 141 14.22 7.83 -8.24
CA ARG A 141 14.98 9.09 -8.20
C ARG A 141 15.00 9.66 -9.61
N ALA A 142 14.46 10.86 -9.79
CA ALA A 142 14.48 11.51 -11.10
C ALA A 142 15.78 12.31 -11.31
N PHE A 143 15.97 12.76 -12.55
CA PHE A 143 17.14 13.56 -12.95
C PHE A 143 17.21 14.93 -12.26
N ASP A 144 16.09 15.45 -11.78
CA ASP A 144 16.05 16.71 -11.01
C ASP A 144 16.55 16.56 -9.56
N GLY A 145 16.96 15.34 -9.17
CA GLY A 145 17.46 15.03 -7.84
C GLY A 145 16.39 14.73 -6.81
N LYS A 146 15.11 14.84 -7.15
CA LYS A 146 14.00 14.52 -6.24
C LYS A 146 13.68 13.02 -6.26
N TYR A 147 13.01 12.59 -5.20
CA TYR A 147 12.56 11.21 -5.03
C TYR A 147 11.04 11.17 -5.06
N TYR A 148 10.50 10.42 -6.01
CA TYR A 148 9.08 10.26 -6.22
C TYR A 148 8.67 8.90 -5.69
N ILE A 149 7.69 8.87 -4.78
CA ILE A 149 7.21 7.65 -4.17
C ILE A 149 5.69 7.58 -4.23
N CYS A 150 5.15 6.41 -4.55
CA CYS A 150 3.71 6.17 -4.54
C CYS A 150 3.38 4.75 -4.13
N THR A 151 2.15 4.56 -3.68
CA THR A 151 1.60 3.22 -3.46
C THR A 151 1.36 2.54 -4.80
N ARG A 152 1.55 1.22 -4.86
CA ARG A 152 1.27 0.43 -6.06
C ARG A 152 -0.20 0.52 -6.49
N TYR A 153 -1.10 0.70 -5.52
CA TYR A 153 -2.52 0.94 -5.78
C TYR A 153 -2.73 2.25 -6.55
N PHE A 154 -2.20 3.36 -6.04
CA PHE A 154 -2.26 4.66 -6.71
C PHE A 154 -1.71 4.59 -8.14
N TYR A 155 -0.56 3.94 -8.33
CA TYR A 155 0.03 3.74 -9.65
C TYR A 155 -0.90 2.93 -10.58
N LYS A 156 -1.41 1.78 -10.12
CA LYS A 156 -2.24 0.87 -10.94
C LYS A 156 -3.54 1.54 -11.41
N VAL A 157 -4.22 2.27 -10.52
CA VAL A 157 -5.49 2.94 -10.84
C VAL A 157 -5.28 4.05 -11.88
N ASN A 158 -4.29 4.92 -11.64
CA ASN A 158 -4.14 6.14 -12.43
C ASN A 158 -3.33 5.92 -13.72
N SER A 159 -2.35 5.01 -13.74
CA SER A 159 -1.52 4.76 -14.93
C SER A 159 -2.36 4.25 -16.12
N VAL A 160 -3.35 3.39 -15.87
CA VAL A 160 -4.23 2.86 -16.93
C VAL A 160 -5.01 4.00 -17.59
N GLN A 161 -5.55 4.92 -16.79
CA GLN A 161 -6.28 6.08 -17.29
C GLN A 161 -5.35 7.02 -18.07
N VAL A 162 -4.16 7.30 -17.54
CA VAL A 162 -3.18 8.19 -18.17
C VAL A 162 -2.69 7.64 -19.52
N LYS A 163 -2.41 6.33 -19.62
CA LYS A 163 -2.04 5.69 -20.90
C LYS A 163 -3.11 5.86 -21.98
N GLN A 164 -4.39 5.90 -21.61
CA GLN A 164 -5.47 6.09 -22.57
C GLN A 164 -5.46 7.49 -23.20
N PHE A 165 -4.99 8.51 -22.48
CA PHE A 165 -4.92 9.88 -23.01
C PHE A 165 -3.83 10.06 -24.07
N PHE A 166 -2.77 9.24 -24.05
CA PHE A 166 -1.69 9.31 -25.04
C PHE A 166 -2.02 8.63 -26.38
N LYS A 167 -3.23 8.07 -26.56
CA LYS A 167 -3.64 7.47 -27.85
C LYS A 167 -3.62 8.47 -29.00
N ASP A 168 -3.85 9.74 -28.71
CA ASP A 168 -3.91 10.83 -29.70
C ASP A 168 -2.55 11.55 -29.87
N GLY A 169 -1.48 11.07 -29.21
CA GLY A 169 -0.13 11.60 -29.31
C GLY A 169 0.42 12.13 -27.99
N ALA A 170 1.46 12.97 -28.09
CA ALA A 170 2.17 13.51 -26.94
C ALA A 170 1.35 14.59 -26.21
N LEU A 171 1.38 14.59 -24.87
CA LEU A 171 0.61 15.52 -24.04
C LEU A 171 1.49 16.20 -22.98
N SER A 172 1.15 17.43 -22.64
CA SER A 172 1.78 18.17 -21.54
C SER A 172 1.22 17.78 -20.17
N VAL A 173 2.02 17.97 -19.11
CA VAL A 173 1.58 17.75 -17.72
C VAL A 173 0.29 18.48 -17.40
N GLU A 174 0.20 19.77 -17.76
CA GLU A 174 -0.98 20.61 -17.52
C GLU A 174 -2.25 19.99 -18.12
N LYS A 175 -2.16 19.48 -19.36
CA LYS A 175 -3.30 18.86 -20.04
C LYS A 175 -3.69 17.54 -19.38
N LEU A 176 -2.71 16.74 -18.98
CA LEU A 176 -2.94 15.49 -18.27
C LEU A 176 -3.60 15.72 -16.91
N CYS A 177 -3.19 16.74 -16.16
CA CYS A 177 -3.83 17.12 -14.89
C CYS A 177 -5.31 17.46 -15.09
N GLN A 178 -5.64 18.24 -16.14
CA GLN A 178 -7.03 18.57 -16.48
C GLN A 178 -7.87 17.33 -16.85
N LEU A 179 -7.31 16.41 -17.64
CA LEU A 179 -8.00 15.21 -18.10
C LEU A 179 -8.19 14.18 -16.97
N ALA A 180 -7.15 13.95 -16.18
CA ALA A 180 -7.16 12.99 -15.08
C ALA A 180 -7.83 13.54 -13.80
N LYS A 181 -8.01 14.86 -13.70
CA LYS A 181 -8.43 15.57 -12.48
C LYS A 181 -7.53 15.26 -11.28
N LEU A 182 -6.23 15.12 -11.55
CA LEU A 182 -5.20 14.94 -10.53
C LEU A 182 -4.48 16.26 -10.28
N ASP A 183 -4.00 16.45 -9.06
CA ASP A 183 -3.11 17.56 -8.76
C ASP A 183 -1.77 17.39 -9.47
N GLU A 184 -1.06 18.51 -9.64
CA GLU A 184 0.20 18.54 -10.38
C GLU A 184 1.27 17.64 -9.75
N ASN A 185 1.33 17.57 -8.41
CA ASN A 185 2.32 16.74 -7.71
C ASN A 185 2.01 15.25 -7.90
N ALA A 186 0.75 14.85 -7.78
CA ALA A 186 0.28 13.49 -8.06
C ALA A 186 0.64 13.06 -9.49
N MET A 187 0.37 13.93 -10.46
CA MET A 187 0.71 13.67 -11.86
C MET A 187 2.23 13.58 -12.08
N CYS A 188 3.01 14.48 -11.49
CA CYS A 188 4.47 14.43 -11.57
C CYS A 188 5.03 13.12 -11.00
N VAL A 189 4.53 12.66 -9.85
CA VAL A 189 4.94 11.37 -9.27
C VAL A 189 4.60 10.23 -10.23
N LEU A 190 3.37 10.20 -10.74
CA LEU A 190 2.92 9.14 -11.64
C LEU A 190 3.77 9.07 -12.91
N LEU A 191 3.99 10.21 -13.58
CA LEU A 191 4.76 10.29 -14.81
C LEU A 191 6.23 9.89 -14.60
N ASN A 192 6.87 10.32 -13.51
CA ASN A 192 8.25 9.94 -13.23
C ASN A 192 8.40 8.43 -12.94
N ILE A 193 7.42 7.82 -12.25
CA ILE A 193 7.41 6.37 -12.05
C ILE A 193 7.22 5.65 -13.40
N MET A 194 6.29 6.11 -14.26
CA MET A 194 6.07 5.52 -15.58
C MET A 194 7.28 5.68 -16.53
N LEU A 195 8.00 6.80 -16.47
CA LEU A 195 9.27 7.00 -17.16
C LEU A 195 10.32 5.98 -16.70
N ALA A 196 10.44 5.78 -15.38
CA ALA A 196 11.43 4.86 -14.81
C ALA A 196 11.18 3.39 -15.19
N GLU A 197 9.91 3.00 -15.34
CA GLU A 197 9.51 1.68 -15.84
C GLU A 197 9.62 1.54 -17.37
N GLY A 198 9.97 2.62 -18.09
CA GLY A 198 10.09 2.64 -19.55
C GLY A 198 8.74 2.62 -20.28
N GLU A 199 7.65 2.97 -19.61
CA GLU A 199 6.31 3.01 -20.24
C GLU A 199 6.04 4.31 -21.00
N LEU A 200 6.75 5.37 -20.64
CA LEU A 200 6.69 6.68 -21.27
C LEU A 200 8.08 7.14 -21.68
N ILE A 201 8.11 8.08 -22.64
CA ILE A 201 9.28 8.86 -22.99
C ILE A 201 8.94 10.36 -22.87
N GLU A 202 9.90 11.15 -22.39
CA GLU A 202 9.79 12.61 -22.36
C GLU A 202 10.38 13.18 -23.66
N THR A 203 9.53 13.65 -24.55
CA THR A 203 9.95 14.16 -25.87
C THR A 203 10.49 15.59 -25.80
N LYS A 204 9.92 16.39 -24.88
CA LYS A 204 10.33 17.74 -24.52
C LYS A 204 10.07 17.93 -23.04
N LYS A 205 10.73 18.89 -22.40
CA LYS A 205 10.53 19.20 -20.98
C LYS A 205 9.04 19.39 -20.66
N GLY A 206 8.47 18.50 -19.87
CA GLY A 206 7.06 18.50 -19.47
C GLY A 206 6.07 17.95 -20.52
N VAL A 207 6.55 17.32 -21.60
CA VAL A 207 5.72 16.73 -22.66
C VAL A 207 6.11 15.27 -22.87
N TYR A 208 5.13 14.39 -22.70
CA TYR A 208 5.31 12.95 -22.63
C TYR A 208 4.59 12.24 -23.77
N SER A 209 5.09 11.10 -24.19
CA SER A 209 4.40 10.14 -25.08
C SER A 209 4.61 8.71 -24.60
N LEU A 210 3.79 7.78 -25.08
CA LEU A 210 4.04 6.35 -24.88
C LEU A 210 5.38 5.95 -25.55
N SER A 211 6.12 5.05 -24.88
CA SER A 211 7.35 4.46 -25.43
C SER A 211 7.08 3.50 -26.58
#